data_AF-A0A173KWA7-F1
#
_entry.id   AF-A0A173KWA7-F1
#
_cell.length_a   1.000
_cell.length_b   1.000
_cell.length_c   1.000
_cell.angle_alpha   90.00
_cell.angle_beta   90.00
_cell.angle_gamma   90.00
#
_symmetry.space_group_name_H-M   'P 1'
#
loop_
_entity.id
_entity.type
_entity.pdbx_description
1 polymer ?
#
loop_
_entity_poly.entity_id
_entity_poly.type
_entity_poly.pdbx_seq_one_letter_code
_entity_poly.pdbx_strand_id
1 'polypeptide(L)'
;MAQYFLASREYSPITTQSMFTFAPNFDLDPVRGIPAFVRRSEEASFPLIPSTHLRFKTTLPSRLPVIFLIRDPRAVLTSDYHHVTRHKMSFRGNIDDFLVDEDRGLPHYIKYMNSWSTGLARHDHHIIYYEDLLAHTASEVEKLLNFLGEAVNTQALQYAVENSSFEKLKALELAQGIPGHVYDRSDADALRMRKGQSDSFREELTIDQQKFIEDSCKSQLNRRMLTKLDRYGFLDTHPSAAAGQSGSATLAAPKEPANDSTIKRRLTNLGVQLLSEAMVIIGLAAMLIAPPILAIEAGEWLFRREWDGHSLEDGLALFGIDRVGPVETPTEQVLDVLLALPLTITLFMYGLLTLLAGVHFGDWGLQGVKLKKNLAVRQSRTPRKVMPKKPPSDLEPA
;
A
#
# COMPACT_ATOMS: atom_id res chain seq x y z
N MET A 1 -13.31 -16.69 -8.35
CA MET A 1 -12.75 -17.37 -7.16
C MET A 1 -13.75 -17.50 -6.03
N ALA A 2 -14.24 -16.39 -5.45
CA ALA A 2 -15.13 -16.50 -4.29
C ALA A 2 -16.42 -17.31 -4.58
N GLN A 3 -17.11 -17.03 -5.69
CA GLN A 3 -18.26 -17.84 -6.15
C GLN A 3 -17.91 -19.31 -6.44
N TYR A 4 -16.68 -19.61 -6.88
CA TYR A 4 -16.23 -20.97 -7.21
C TYR A 4 -16.15 -21.84 -5.96
N PHE A 5 -15.44 -21.37 -4.94
CA PHE A 5 -15.29 -22.12 -3.70
C PHE A 5 -16.64 -22.28 -2.96
N LEU A 6 -17.56 -21.33 -3.12
CA LEU A 6 -18.92 -21.48 -2.58
C LEU A 6 -19.77 -22.49 -3.34
N ALA A 7 -19.75 -22.42 -4.67
CA ALA A 7 -20.48 -23.34 -5.53
C ALA A 7 -20.00 -24.79 -5.37
N SER A 8 -18.70 -24.99 -5.13
CA SER A 8 -18.16 -26.31 -4.83
C SER A 8 -18.61 -26.89 -3.49
N ARG A 9 -19.29 -26.11 -2.65
CA ARG A 9 -19.59 -26.45 -1.24
C ARG A 9 -21.01 -26.05 -0.78
N GLU A 10 -21.96 -25.89 -1.71
CA GLU A 10 -23.40 -25.64 -1.45
C GLU A 10 -23.73 -24.44 -0.53
N TYR A 11 -22.91 -23.38 -0.55
CA TYR A 11 -23.14 -22.18 0.27
C TYR A 11 -23.99 -21.11 -0.42
N SER A 12 -24.57 -20.20 0.37
CA SER A 12 -25.33 -19.05 -0.13
C SER A 12 -24.51 -18.19 -1.12
N PRO A 13 -25.13 -17.64 -2.17
CA PRO A 13 -24.43 -16.82 -3.17
C PRO A 13 -23.77 -15.57 -2.57
N ILE A 14 -22.62 -15.16 -3.12
CA ILE A 14 -21.98 -13.89 -2.76
C ILE A 14 -22.79 -12.71 -3.28
N THR A 15 -22.89 -11.69 -2.44
CA THR A 15 -23.44 -10.37 -2.79
C THR A 15 -22.35 -9.30 -2.66
N THR A 16 -22.64 -8.07 -3.10
CA THR A 16 -21.70 -6.96 -2.90
C THR A 16 -21.47 -6.65 -1.42
N GLN A 17 -22.39 -7.04 -0.54
CA GLN A 17 -22.28 -6.87 0.91
C GLN A 17 -21.41 -7.94 1.57
N SER A 18 -21.49 -9.19 1.08
CA SER A 18 -20.71 -10.30 1.63
C SER A 18 -19.37 -10.55 0.92
N MET A 19 -19.08 -9.88 -0.20
CA MET A 19 -17.87 -10.18 -0.98
C MET A 19 -16.56 -10.07 -0.17
N PHE A 20 -16.47 -9.10 0.74
CA PHE A 20 -15.26 -8.88 1.55
C PHE A 20 -15.07 -9.92 2.65
N THR A 21 -16.11 -10.69 3.00
CA THR A 21 -15.97 -11.80 3.94
C THR A 21 -15.25 -13.00 3.32
N PHE A 22 -15.13 -13.04 1.99
CA PHE A 22 -14.42 -14.06 1.23
C PHE A 22 -13.14 -13.53 0.57
N ALA A 23 -13.18 -12.34 -0.01
CA ALA A 23 -12.03 -11.70 -0.66
C ALA A 23 -11.78 -10.32 -0.03
N PRO A 24 -11.23 -10.28 1.20
CA PRO A 24 -10.99 -9.03 1.90
C PRO A 24 -9.90 -8.19 1.21
N ASN A 25 -9.84 -6.91 1.55
CA ASN A 25 -8.67 -6.10 1.32
C ASN A 25 -7.53 -6.55 2.24
N PHE A 26 -6.30 -6.37 1.78
CA PHE A 26 -5.09 -6.60 2.56
C PHE A 26 -4.79 -5.38 3.46
N ASP A 27 -5.72 -5.14 4.38
CA ASP A 27 -5.65 -4.12 5.42
C ASP A 27 -6.44 -4.58 6.67
N LEU A 28 -6.53 -3.71 7.68
CA LEU A 28 -7.20 -3.98 8.95
C LEU A 28 -8.58 -3.30 9.04
N ASP A 29 -9.19 -2.93 7.91
CA ASP A 29 -10.57 -2.43 7.92
C ASP A 29 -11.51 -3.53 8.45
N PRO A 30 -12.34 -3.26 9.47
CA PRO A 30 -13.16 -4.31 10.09
C PRO A 30 -14.28 -4.83 9.20
N VAL A 31 -14.67 -4.08 8.16
CA VAL A 31 -15.78 -4.42 7.25
C VAL A 31 -15.25 -5.01 5.95
N ARG A 32 -14.10 -4.52 5.47
CA ARG A 32 -13.57 -4.85 4.15
C ARG A 32 -12.21 -5.54 4.19
N GLY A 33 -11.47 -5.43 5.29
CA GLY A 33 -10.11 -5.93 5.45
C GLY A 33 -10.06 -7.36 5.98
N ILE A 34 -8.85 -7.82 6.32
CA ILE A 34 -8.61 -9.19 6.82
C ILE A 34 -9.52 -9.57 8.00
N PRO A 35 -9.84 -8.67 8.97
CA PRO A 35 -10.74 -9.02 10.07
C PRO A 35 -12.17 -9.39 9.62
N ALA A 36 -12.63 -8.91 8.46
CA ALA A 36 -13.94 -9.26 7.92
C ALA A 36 -13.97 -10.70 7.35
N PHE A 37 -12.80 -11.31 7.14
CA PHE A 37 -12.68 -12.64 6.57
C PHE A 37 -13.29 -13.69 7.50
N VAL A 38 -14.30 -14.39 7.01
CA VAL A 38 -14.96 -15.43 7.80
C VAL A 38 -14.14 -16.72 7.70
N ARG A 39 -13.43 -17.06 8.78
CA ARG A 39 -12.84 -18.39 8.96
C ARG A 39 -13.96 -19.38 9.32
N ARG A 40 -14.22 -20.37 8.47
CA ARG A 40 -15.11 -21.50 8.79
C ARG A 40 -14.26 -22.76 8.98
N SER A 41 -14.02 -23.17 10.23
CA SER A 41 -13.37 -24.43 10.60
C SER A 41 -14.37 -25.61 10.49
N GLU A 42 -13.96 -26.88 10.41
CA GLU A 42 -12.66 -27.56 10.60
C GLU A 42 -11.98 -27.89 9.24
N GLU A 43 -10.64 -27.79 9.13
CA GLU A 43 -9.84 -27.93 7.88
C GLU A 43 -10.11 -26.87 6.77
N ALA A 44 -9.78 -25.59 7.03
CA ALA A 44 -9.60 -24.49 6.06
C ALA A 44 -10.49 -24.52 4.79
N SER A 45 -11.80 -24.32 4.95
CA SER A 45 -12.77 -24.48 3.85
C SER A 45 -12.74 -23.42 2.72
N PHE A 46 -11.88 -22.39 2.83
CA PHE A 46 -11.65 -21.38 1.80
C PHE A 46 -10.26 -20.74 1.98
N PRO A 47 -9.38 -20.68 0.94
CA PRO A 47 -8.09 -20.03 1.07
C PRO A 47 -8.25 -18.51 1.25
N LEU A 48 -7.56 -17.91 2.22
CA LEU A 48 -7.52 -16.46 2.38
C LEU A 48 -6.80 -15.84 1.17
N ILE A 49 -7.56 -15.15 0.31
CA ILE A 49 -7.04 -14.44 -0.88
C ILE A 49 -7.32 -12.94 -0.70
N PRO A 50 -6.46 -12.21 0.03
CA PRO A 50 -6.65 -10.79 0.25
C PRO A 50 -6.18 -9.99 -0.96
N SER A 51 -6.87 -8.90 -1.27
CA SER A 51 -6.59 -8.03 -2.41
C SER A 51 -5.90 -6.74 -1.98
N THR A 52 -4.95 -6.23 -2.79
CA THR A 52 -4.29 -4.96 -2.49
C THR A 52 -4.03 -4.14 -3.75
N HIS A 53 -4.19 -2.82 -3.62
CA HIS A 53 -3.80 -1.84 -4.62
C HIS A 53 -2.57 -1.02 -4.17
N LEU A 54 -1.91 -1.45 -3.09
CA LEU A 54 -0.70 -0.79 -2.61
C LEU A 54 0.50 -1.15 -3.48
N ARG A 55 1.49 -0.26 -3.52
CA ARG A 55 2.81 -0.55 -4.09
C ARG A 55 3.45 -1.72 -3.34
N PHE A 56 4.25 -2.50 -4.06
CA PHE A 56 4.96 -3.64 -3.47
C PHE A 56 5.86 -3.16 -2.32
N LYS A 57 5.73 -3.82 -1.17
CA LYS A 57 6.60 -3.64 0.00
C LYS A 57 7.43 -4.89 0.20
N THR A 58 8.73 -4.72 0.44
CA THR A 58 9.66 -5.83 0.69
C THR A 58 9.36 -6.61 1.96
N THR A 59 8.49 -6.08 2.83
CA THR A 59 7.96 -6.73 4.02
C THR A 59 6.93 -7.82 3.71
N LEU A 60 6.41 -7.90 2.47
CA LEU A 60 5.53 -8.99 2.06
C LEU A 60 6.32 -10.32 2.10
N PRO A 61 5.88 -11.33 2.87
CA PRO A 61 6.62 -12.59 2.98
C PRO A 61 6.75 -13.29 1.63
N SER A 62 7.97 -13.62 1.20
CA SER A 62 8.27 -14.23 -0.11
C SER A 62 7.60 -15.58 -0.36
N ARG A 63 7.22 -16.29 0.71
CA ARG A 63 6.47 -17.56 0.66
C ARG A 63 5.01 -17.41 0.20
N LEU A 64 4.46 -16.19 0.20
CA LEU A 64 3.08 -15.96 -0.24
C LEU A 64 3.06 -15.83 -1.77
N PRO A 65 2.31 -16.69 -2.49
CA PRO A 65 2.14 -16.56 -3.93
C PRO A 65 1.36 -15.29 -4.26
N VAL A 66 1.62 -14.73 -5.45
CA VAL A 66 0.99 -13.48 -5.91
C VAL A 66 0.16 -13.75 -7.15
N ILE A 67 -1.12 -13.39 -7.10
CA ILE A 67 -1.98 -13.30 -8.29
C ILE A 67 -1.93 -11.83 -8.73
N PHE A 68 -1.46 -11.57 -9.95
CA PHE A 68 -1.28 -10.21 -10.45
C PHE A 68 -2.13 -9.98 -11.70
N LEU A 69 -3.15 -9.14 -11.58
CA LEU A 69 -4.03 -8.79 -12.69
C LEU A 69 -3.43 -7.60 -13.46
N ILE A 70 -3.21 -7.80 -14.76
CA ILE A 70 -2.76 -6.77 -15.70
C ILE A 70 -3.92 -6.39 -16.61
N ARG A 71 -4.02 -5.11 -16.92
CA ARG A 71 -4.96 -4.56 -17.90
C ARG A 71 -4.23 -3.47 -18.69
N ASP A 72 -4.70 -3.19 -19.90
CA ASP A 72 -4.21 -2.07 -20.71
C ASP A 72 -4.15 -0.77 -19.87
N PRO A 73 -2.96 -0.14 -19.70
CA PRO A 73 -2.82 1.11 -18.96
C PRO A 73 -3.79 2.21 -19.39
N ARG A 74 -4.14 2.29 -20.68
CA ARG A 74 -5.10 3.27 -21.20
C ARG A 74 -6.47 3.04 -20.57
N ALA A 75 -6.93 1.78 -20.58
CA ALA A 75 -8.19 1.39 -19.95
C ALA A 75 -8.17 1.54 -18.42
N VAL A 76 -7.02 1.27 -17.77
CA VAL A 76 -6.85 1.45 -16.32
C VAL A 76 -7.02 2.92 -15.94
N LEU A 77 -6.28 3.83 -16.60
CA LEU A 77 -6.29 5.26 -16.27
C LEU A 77 -7.66 5.89 -16.56
N THR A 78 -8.31 5.56 -17.67
CA THR A 78 -9.68 6.01 -17.94
C THR A 78 -10.65 5.51 -16.87
N SER A 79 -10.54 4.25 -16.46
CA SER A 79 -11.42 3.68 -15.43
C SER A 79 -11.18 4.31 -14.05
N ASP A 80 -9.92 4.58 -13.70
CA ASP A 80 -9.58 5.20 -12.41
C ASP A 80 -9.99 6.67 -12.38
N TYR A 81 -9.87 7.40 -13.49
CA TYR A 81 -10.36 8.77 -13.60
C TYR A 81 -11.84 8.89 -13.21
N HIS A 82 -12.71 8.03 -13.77
CA HIS A 82 -14.12 7.99 -13.38
C HIS A 82 -14.30 7.52 -11.93
N HIS A 83 -13.50 6.57 -11.47
CA HIS A 83 -13.56 6.13 -10.08
C HIS A 83 -13.25 7.26 -9.10
N VAL A 84 -12.24 8.10 -9.36
CA VAL A 84 -11.86 9.18 -8.44
C VAL A 84 -12.70 10.44 -8.59
N THR A 85 -13.27 10.71 -9.77
CA THR A 85 -14.11 11.90 -10.02
C THR A 85 -15.60 11.66 -9.76
N ARG A 86 -16.14 10.50 -10.15
CA ARG A 86 -17.57 10.16 -10.06
C ARG A 86 -17.90 9.29 -8.86
N HIS A 87 -17.18 8.18 -8.69
CA HIS A 87 -17.50 7.22 -7.63
C HIS A 87 -17.03 7.67 -6.24
N LYS A 88 -15.77 8.13 -6.11
CA LYS A 88 -15.21 8.60 -4.84
C LYS A 88 -15.31 10.11 -4.63
N MET A 89 -15.49 10.88 -5.71
CA MET A 89 -15.46 12.34 -5.68
C MET A 89 -14.23 12.91 -4.94
N SER A 90 -13.10 12.19 -5.00
CA SER A 90 -11.85 12.49 -4.29
C SER A 90 -10.84 13.26 -5.15
N PHE A 91 -11.16 13.48 -6.42
CA PHE A 91 -10.35 14.26 -7.35
C PHE A 91 -11.24 15.27 -8.08
N ARG A 92 -10.71 16.48 -8.30
CA ARG A 92 -11.34 17.54 -9.09
C ARG A 92 -10.38 17.96 -10.19
N GLY A 93 -10.83 17.87 -11.42
CA GLY A 93 -10.02 18.15 -12.60
C GLY A 93 -10.59 17.42 -13.80
N ASN A 94 -10.12 17.79 -14.99
CA ASN A 94 -10.40 17.03 -16.20
C ASN A 94 -9.43 15.83 -16.31
N ILE A 95 -9.55 15.08 -17.40
CA ILE A 95 -8.71 13.90 -17.60
C ILE A 95 -7.23 14.24 -17.85
N ASP A 96 -6.93 15.40 -18.43
CA ASP A 96 -5.54 15.85 -18.63
C ASP A 96 -4.89 16.16 -17.27
N ASP A 97 -5.61 16.83 -16.37
CA ASP A 97 -5.17 17.09 -15.00
C ASP A 97 -4.89 15.78 -14.26
N PHE A 98 -5.79 14.78 -14.43
CA PHE A 98 -5.65 13.47 -13.81
C PHE A 98 -4.45 12.70 -14.35
N LEU A 99 -4.22 12.70 -15.67
CA LEU A 99 -3.14 11.92 -16.28
C LEU A 99 -1.76 12.35 -15.78
N VAL A 100 -1.57 13.64 -15.48
CA VAL A 100 -0.31 14.18 -14.97
C VAL A 100 -0.21 14.22 -13.44
N ASP A 101 -1.27 13.83 -12.72
CA ASP A 101 -1.30 13.84 -11.25
C ASP A 101 -0.31 12.82 -10.66
N GLU A 102 0.56 13.29 -9.76
CA GLU A 102 1.66 12.49 -9.20
C GLU A 102 1.22 11.40 -8.21
N ASP A 103 0.05 11.57 -7.60
CA ASP A 103 -0.47 10.73 -6.52
C ASP A 103 -1.49 9.70 -7.01
N ARG A 104 -2.11 9.93 -8.18
CA ARG A 104 -3.19 9.08 -8.72
C ARG A 104 -3.04 8.76 -10.20
N GLY A 105 -2.46 9.68 -10.97
CA GLY A 105 -2.35 9.60 -12.41
C GLY A 105 -1.33 8.60 -12.93
N LEU A 106 -0.89 8.83 -14.16
CA LEU A 106 0.08 7.98 -14.85
C LEU A 106 1.43 7.86 -14.09
N PRO A 107 2.00 8.91 -13.46
CA PRO A 107 3.21 8.76 -12.64
C PRO A 107 3.01 7.78 -11.47
N HIS A 108 1.86 7.84 -10.79
CA HIS A 108 1.53 6.91 -9.71
C HIS A 108 1.40 5.48 -10.23
N TYR A 109 0.69 5.28 -11.35
CA TYR A 109 0.56 3.99 -12.02
C TYR A 109 1.92 3.38 -12.39
N ILE A 110 2.82 4.17 -13.00
CA ILE A 110 4.18 3.73 -13.35
C ILE A 110 4.96 3.32 -12.11
N LYS A 111 4.92 4.12 -11.03
CA LYS A 111 5.56 3.77 -9.74
C LYS A 111 4.99 2.46 -9.17
N TYR A 112 3.68 2.26 -9.26
CA TYR A 112 3.02 1.02 -8.85
C TYR A 112 3.53 -0.18 -9.66
N MET A 113 3.45 -0.12 -10.99
CA MET A 113 3.87 -1.19 -11.88
C MET A 113 5.36 -1.52 -11.71
N ASN A 114 6.22 -0.51 -11.61
CA ASN A 114 7.65 -0.71 -11.37
C ASN A 114 7.94 -1.35 -10.00
N SER A 115 7.20 -0.98 -8.95
CA SER A 115 7.34 -1.61 -7.64
C SER A 115 6.98 -3.11 -7.70
N TRP A 116 5.87 -3.44 -8.36
CA TRP A 116 5.40 -4.82 -8.51
C TRP A 116 6.28 -5.66 -9.42
N SER A 117 7.00 -5.08 -10.37
CA SER A 117 8.04 -5.80 -11.09
C SER A 117 9.10 -6.42 -10.18
N THR A 118 9.41 -5.77 -9.05
CA THR A 118 10.32 -6.33 -8.05
C THR A 118 9.64 -7.45 -7.27
N GLY A 119 8.36 -7.26 -6.91
CA GLY A 119 7.54 -8.28 -6.24
C GLY A 119 7.41 -9.56 -7.06
N LEU A 120 7.04 -9.45 -8.34
CA LEU A 120 6.92 -10.61 -9.24
C LEU A 120 8.25 -11.34 -9.46
N ALA A 121 9.39 -10.68 -9.30
CA ALA A 121 10.69 -11.36 -9.37
C ALA A 121 11.04 -12.12 -8.07
N ARG A 122 10.35 -11.83 -6.96
CA ARG A 122 10.63 -12.34 -5.61
C ARG A 122 9.63 -13.37 -5.12
N HIS A 123 8.48 -13.46 -5.76
CA HIS A 123 7.37 -14.32 -5.37
C HIS A 123 7.02 -15.25 -6.52
N ASP A 124 6.60 -16.47 -6.18
CA ASP A 124 5.85 -17.29 -7.11
C ASP A 124 4.57 -16.54 -7.50
N HIS A 125 4.23 -16.52 -8.78
CA HIS A 125 3.16 -15.65 -9.26
C HIS A 125 2.42 -16.18 -10.48
N HIS A 126 1.15 -15.81 -10.56
CA HIS A 126 0.30 -16.02 -11.71
C HIS A 126 -0.20 -14.68 -12.23
N ILE A 127 0.02 -14.41 -13.51
CA ILE A 127 -0.45 -13.19 -14.18
C ILE A 127 -1.74 -13.52 -14.92
N ILE A 128 -2.75 -12.68 -14.70
CA ILE A 128 -4.01 -12.73 -15.43
C ILE A 128 -4.14 -11.43 -16.20
N TYR A 129 -4.38 -11.51 -17.50
CA TYR A 129 -4.73 -10.33 -18.29
C TYR A 129 -6.25 -10.16 -18.25
N TYR A 130 -6.71 -8.94 -17.95
CA TYR A 130 -8.13 -8.61 -17.91
C TYR A 130 -8.83 -8.94 -19.24
N GLU A 131 -8.14 -8.73 -20.36
CA GLU A 131 -8.65 -9.02 -21.69
C GLU A 131 -8.85 -10.52 -21.93
N ASP A 132 -7.94 -11.37 -21.43
CA ASP A 132 -8.10 -12.83 -21.49
C ASP A 132 -9.21 -13.29 -20.53
N LEU A 133 -9.34 -12.64 -19.37
CA LEU A 133 -10.42 -12.92 -18.42
C LEU A 133 -11.79 -12.58 -19.00
N LEU A 134 -11.90 -11.53 -19.83
CA LEU A 134 -13.12 -11.20 -20.57
C LEU A 134 -13.42 -12.21 -21.68
N ALA A 135 -12.42 -12.58 -22.48
CA ALA A 135 -12.61 -13.46 -23.64
C ALA A 135 -12.81 -14.93 -23.26
N HIS A 136 -12.09 -15.39 -22.23
CA HIS A 136 -11.94 -16.80 -21.90
C HIS A 136 -12.02 -17.06 -20.39
N THR A 137 -13.02 -16.48 -19.72
CA THR A 137 -13.15 -16.48 -18.25
C THR A 137 -12.97 -17.85 -17.61
N ALA A 138 -13.63 -18.89 -18.13
CA ALA A 138 -13.54 -20.24 -17.57
C ALA A 138 -12.10 -20.79 -17.61
N SER A 139 -11.43 -20.65 -18.76
CA SER A 139 -10.04 -21.10 -18.95
C SER A 139 -9.07 -20.34 -18.04
N GLU A 140 -9.21 -19.01 -17.92
CA GLU A 140 -8.33 -18.23 -17.05
C GLU A 140 -8.53 -18.56 -15.56
N VAL A 141 -9.77 -18.81 -15.13
CA VAL A 141 -10.05 -19.25 -13.76
C VAL A 141 -9.53 -20.67 -13.52
N GLU A 142 -9.61 -21.57 -14.51
CA GLU A 142 -9.04 -22.91 -14.42
C GLU A 142 -7.50 -22.86 -14.24
N LYS A 143 -6.80 -22.06 -15.05
CA LYS A 143 -5.35 -21.84 -14.89
C LYS A 143 -4.99 -21.30 -13.52
N LEU A 144 -5.80 -20.38 -12.99
CA LEU A 144 -5.62 -19.83 -11.65
C LEU A 144 -5.83 -20.90 -10.56
N LEU A 145 -6.85 -21.75 -10.68
CA LEU A 145 -7.07 -22.85 -9.74
C LEU A 145 -5.90 -23.83 -9.72
N ASN A 146 -5.41 -24.20 -10.90
CA ASN A 146 -4.22 -25.04 -11.02
C ASN A 146 -2.98 -24.41 -10.38
N PHE A 147 -2.78 -23.09 -10.54
CA PHE A 147 -1.71 -22.36 -9.86
C PHE A 147 -1.83 -22.40 -8.34
N LEU A 148 -3.06 -22.38 -7.81
CA LEU A 148 -3.31 -22.50 -6.37
C LEU A 148 -3.24 -23.94 -5.86
N GLY A 149 -3.05 -24.94 -6.74
CA GLY A 149 -3.07 -26.35 -6.38
C GLY A 149 -4.47 -26.88 -6.08
N GLU A 150 -5.51 -26.19 -6.54
CA GLU A 150 -6.91 -26.55 -6.30
C GLU A 150 -7.45 -27.45 -7.42
N ALA A 151 -8.16 -28.51 -7.04
CA ALA A 151 -8.82 -29.37 -8.01
C ALA A 151 -9.93 -28.61 -8.74
N VAL A 152 -10.01 -28.79 -10.06
CA VAL A 152 -11.00 -28.10 -10.92
C VAL A 152 -12.31 -28.87 -10.91
N ASN A 153 -13.35 -28.28 -10.33
CA ASN A 153 -14.73 -28.73 -10.43
C ASN A 153 -15.44 -27.93 -11.53
N THR A 154 -15.72 -28.58 -12.67
CA THR A 154 -16.32 -27.94 -13.85
C THR A 154 -17.69 -27.31 -13.56
N GLN A 155 -18.53 -27.94 -12.73
CA GLN A 155 -19.85 -27.41 -12.39
C GLN A 155 -19.74 -26.15 -11.54
N ALA A 156 -18.87 -26.17 -10.51
CA ALA A 156 -18.60 -25.00 -9.68
C ALA A 156 -17.96 -23.86 -10.49
N LEU A 157 -17.09 -24.19 -11.45
CA LEU A 157 -16.47 -23.25 -12.37
C LEU A 157 -17.51 -22.56 -13.25
N GLN A 158 -18.39 -23.33 -13.91
CA GLN A 158 -19.45 -22.78 -14.75
C GLN A 158 -20.39 -21.89 -13.94
N TYR A 159 -20.78 -22.34 -12.74
CA TYR A 159 -21.58 -21.53 -11.82
C TYR A 159 -20.88 -20.21 -11.47
N ALA A 160 -19.57 -20.26 -11.16
CA ALA A 160 -18.82 -19.08 -10.79
C ALA A 160 -18.69 -18.08 -11.94
N VAL A 161 -18.46 -18.56 -13.16
CA VAL A 161 -18.41 -17.72 -14.37
C VAL A 161 -19.76 -17.06 -14.59
N GLU A 162 -20.85 -17.84 -14.56
CA GLU A 162 -22.19 -17.33 -14.78
C GLU A 162 -22.60 -16.29 -13.72
N ASN A 163 -22.24 -16.51 -12.45
CA ASN A 163 -22.58 -15.61 -11.34
C ASN A 163 -21.58 -14.46 -11.11
N SER A 164 -20.52 -14.40 -11.93
CA SER A 164 -19.56 -13.30 -11.95
C SER A 164 -19.60 -12.51 -13.26
N SER A 165 -20.62 -12.74 -14.12
CA SER A 165 -20.83 -11.96 -15.34
C SER A 165 -20.98 -10.46 -15.02
N PHE A 166 -20.55 -9.61 -15.95
CA PHE A 166 -20.62 -8.16 -15.81
C PHE A 166 -22.05 -7.69 -15.52
N GLU A 167 -23.04 -8.23 -16.22
CA GLU A 167 -24.45 -7.88 -16.11
C GLU A 167 -24.99 -8.19 -14.71
N LYS A 168 -24.71 -9.39 -14.18
CA LYS A 168 -25.14 -9.77 -12.83
C LYS A 168 -24.45 -8.93 -11.75
N LEU A 169 -23.14 -8.69 -11.88
CA LEU A 169 -22.41 -7.85 -10.92
C LEU A 169 -22.92 -6.40 -10.96
N LYS A 170 -23.22 -5.87 -12.13
CA LYS A 170 -23.84 -4.54 -12.29
C LYS A 170 -25.23 -4.47 -11.68
N ALA A 171 -26.06 -5.50 -11.89
CA ALA A 171 -27.37 -5.60 -11.27
C ALA A 171 -27.29 -5.66 -9.73
N LEU A 172 -26.34 -6.43 -9.19
CA LEU A 172 -26.08 -6.48 -7.75
C LEU A 172 -25.62 -5.12 -7.20
N GLU A 173 -24.71 -4.44 -7.90
CA GLU A 173 -24.28 -3.10 -7.54
C GLU A 173 -25.44 -2.09 -7.60
N LEU A 174 -26.34 -2.18 -8.57
CA LEU A 174 -27.54 -1.31 -8.71
C LEU A 174 -28.67 -1.67 -7.73
N ALA A 175 -28.68 -2.88 -7.18
CA ALA A 175 -29.60 -3.27 -6.11
C ALA A 175 -29.08 -2.92 -4.71
N GLN A 176 -27.83 -3.28 -4.39
CA GLN A 176 -27.29 -3.23 -3.02
C GLN A 176 -26.18 -2.20 -2.77
N GLY A 177 -25.56 -1.64 -3.81
CA GLY A 177 -24.44 -0.71 -3.70
C GLY A 177 -23.15 -1.42 -3.28
N ILE A 178 -22.12 -0.64 -2.95
CA ILE A 178 -20.82 -1.16 -2.48
C ILE A 178 -20.62 -0.73 -1.02
N PRO A 179 -20.28 -1.66 -0.10
CA PRO A 179 -20.06 -1.36 1.31
C PRO A 179 -19.03 -0.26 1.54
N GLY A 180 -19.39 0.76 2.33
CA GLY A 180 -18.49 1.87 2.66
C GLY A 180 -18.29 2.89 1.53
N HIS A 181 -19.13 2.88 0.51
CA HIS A 181 -19.11 3.85 -0.60
C HIS A 181 -20.44 4.59 -0.73
N VAL A 182 -20.37 5.91 -0.89
CA VAL A 182 -21.52 6.78 -1.17
C VAL A 182 -21.28 7.44 -2.51
N TYR A 183 -22.15 7.15 -3.49
CA TYR A 183 -22.03 7.61 -4.87
C TYR A 183 -23.40 7.58 -5.55
N ASP A 184 -23.54 8.33 -6.64
CA ASP A 184 -24.77 8.36 -7.43
C ASP A 184 -24.90 7.07 -8.26
N ARG A 185 -25.86 6.22 -7.92
CA ARG A 185 -26.07 4.94 -8.62
C ARG A 185 -26.88 5.08 -9.92
N SER A 186 -27.45 6.27 -10.17
CA SER A 186 -28.09 6.59 -11.43
C SER A 186 -27.09 7.06 -12.50
N ASP A 187 -25.93 7.55 -12.08
CA ASP A 187 -24.81 7.87 -12.95
C ASP A 187 -24.05 6.58 -13.31
N ALA A 188 -24.12 6.18 -14.58
CA ALA A 188 -23.44 4.99 -15.07
C ALA A 188 -21.91 5.07 -14.89
N ASP A 189 -21.32 6.27 -14.98
CA ASP A 189 -19.87 6.48 -14.81
C ASP A 189 -19.44 6.46 -13.34
N ALA A 190 -20.37 6.60 -12.40
CA ALA A 190 -20.10 6.46 -10.98
C ALA A 190 -20.15 5.00 -10.49
N LEU A 191 -20.61 4.03 -11.30
CA LEU A 191 -20.64 2.62 -10.92
C LEU A 191 -19.23 1.99 -10.95
N ARG A 192 -18.95 1.01 -10.08
CA ARG A 192 -17.77 0.14 -10.23
C ARG A 192 -17.90 -0.72 -11.49
N MET A 193 -19.10 -1.24 -11.76
CA MET A 193 -19.45 -1.99 -12.96
C MET A 193 -19.92 -1.02 -14.07
N ARG A 194 -19.01 -0.15 -14.52
CA ARG A 194 -19.26 0.92 -15.47
C ARG A 194 -19.56 0.43 -16.89
N LYS A 195 -18.49 0.04 -17.63
CA LYS A 195 -18.56 -0.41 -19.03
C LYS A 195 -18.24 -1.90 -19.24
N GLY A 196 -17.34 -2.50 -18.44
CA GLY A 196 -17.01 -3.93 -18.56
C GLY A 196 -16.27 -4.34 -19.85
N GLN A 197 -15.68 -3.38 -20.54
CA GLN A 197 -15.04 -3.57 -21.86
C GLN A 197 -13.53 -3.30 -21.78
N SER A 198 -12.76 -3.95 -22.66
CA SER A 198 -11.30 -3.79 -22.74
C SER A 198 -10.86 -2.51 -23.45
N ASP A 199 -11.64 -2.02 -24.41
CA ASP A 199 -11.24 -1.01 -25.39
C ASP A 199 -12.03 0.30 -25.31
N SER A 200 -12.87 0.48 -24.29
CA SER A 200 -13.72 1.67 -24.15
C SER A 200 -12.92 2.98 -24.05
N PHE A 201 -11.63 2.91 -23.69
CA PHE A 201 -10.73 4.05 -23.67
C PHE A 201 -10.59 4.72 -25.05
N ARG A 202 -10.82 3.99 -26.15
CA ARG A 202 -10.71 4.54 -27.51
C ARG A 202 -11.73 5.64 -27.80
N GLU A 203 -12.88 5.58 -27.13
CA GLU A 203 -13.96 6.57 -27.25
C GLU A 203 -13.85 7.68 -26.19
N GLU A 204 -13.08 7.44 -25.12
CA GLU A 204 -13.00 8.32 -23.95
C GLU A 204 -11.70 9.13 -23.89
N LEU A 205 -10.65 8.66 -24.56
CA LEU A 205 -9.35 9.33 -24.66
C LEU A 205 -9.13 9.85 -26.08
N THR A 206 -8.59 11.06 -26.17
CA THR A 206 -8.04 11.56 -27.43
C THR A 206 -6.82 10.73 -27.87
N ILE A 207 -6.49 10.78 -29.16
CA ILE A 207 -5.31 10.10 -29.69
C ILE A 207 -4.03 10.60 -29.00
N ASP A 208 -3.94 11.90 -28.72
CA ASP A 208 -2.79 12.49 -28.02
C ASP A 208 -2.67 11.99 -26.58
N GLN A 209 -3.78 11.83 -25.87
CA GLN A 209 -3.80 11.24 -24.52
C GLN A 209 -3.38 9.77 -24.53
N GLN A 210 -3.87 8.98 -25.49
CA GLN A 210 -3.47 7.58 -25.65
C GLN A 210 -1.96 7.48 -25.91
N LYS A 211 -1.45 8.31 -26.83
CA LYS A 211 -0.02 8.37 -27.14
C LYS A 211 0.82 8.84 -25.95
N PHE A 212 0.36 9.82 -25.18
CA PHE A 212 1.04 10.26 -23.97
C PHE A 212 1.19 9.13 -22.94
N ILE A 213 0.13 8.34 -22.74
CA ILE A 213 0.15 7.16 -21.87
C ILE A 213 1.16 6.13 -22.39
N GLU A 214 1.09 5.82 -23.68
CA GLU A 214 1.99 4.89 -24.36
C GLU A 214 3.46 5.30 -24.18
N ASP A 215 3.83 6.50 -24.64
CA ASP A 215 5.21 6.99 -24.64
C ASP A 215 5.79 7.08 -23.21
N SER A 216 4.96 7.45 -22.24
CA SER A 216 5.35 7.46 -20.82
C SER A 216 5.56 6.05 -20.26
N CYS A 217 4.69 5.10 -20.58
CA CYS A 217 4.87 3.70 -20.21
C CYS A 217 6.15 3.13 -20.85
N LYS A 218 6.39 3.38 -22.14
CA LYS A 218 7.58 2.95 -22.88
C LYS A 218 8.87 3.45 -22.24
N SER A 219 8.90 4.72 -21.86
CA SER A 219 10.10 5.40 -21.36
C SER A 219 10.39 5.15 -19.88
N GLN A 220 9.36 4.92 -19.05
CA GLN A 220 9.51 4.92 -17.60
C GLN A 220 9.24 3.56 -16.93
N LEU A 221 8.53 2.63 -17.58
CA LEU A 221 8.42 1.27 -17.05
C LEU A 221 9.74 0.53 -17.21
N ASN A 222 10.13 -0.20 -16.17
CA ASN A 222 11.31 -1.04 -16.26
C ASN A 222 11.09 -2.16 -17.30
N ARG A 223 12.19 -2.68 -17.86
CA ARG A 223 12.13 -3.64 -18.96
C ARG A 223 11.34 -4.90 -18.64
N ARG A 224 11.45 -5.40 -17.39
CA ARG A 224 10.74 -6.61 -16.93
C ARG A 224 9.22 -6.41 -16.94
N MET A 225 8.75 -5.25 -16.48
CA MET A 225 7.34 -4.92 -16.49
C MET A 225 6.83 -4.57 -17.89
N LEU A 226 7.60 -3.80 -18.65
CA LEU A 226 7.23 -3.43 -20.02
C LEU A 226 7.05 -4.66 -20.92
N THR A 227 7.86 -5.71 -20.75
CA THR A 227 7.70 -6.99 -21.45
C THR A 227 6.36 -7.67 -21.15
N LYS A 228 5.80 -7.47 -19.95
CA LYS A 228 4.46 -7.98 -19.59
C LYS A 228 3.33 -7.17 -20.25
N LEU A 229 3.63 -6.02 -20.85
CA LEU A 229 2.67 -5.17 -21.56
C LEU A 229 2.86 -5.21 -23.08
N ASP A 230 3.71 -6.11 -23.59
CA ASP A 230 4.04 -6.22 -25.02
C ASP A 230 2.80 -6.28 -25.92
N ARG A 231 1.79 -7.05 -25.50
CA ARG A 231 0.53 -7.25 -26.22
C ARG A 231 -0.27 -5.98 -26.48
N TYR A 232 -0.02 -4.90 -25.73
CA TYR A 232 -0.72 -3.62 -25.89
C TYR A 232 -0.03 -2.69 -26.90
N GLY A 233 1.06 -3.13 -27.52
CA GLY A 233 1.79 -2.38 -28.54
C GLY A 233 2.81 -1.39 -27.98
N PHE A 234 3.24 -1.55 -26.72
CA PHE A 234 4.22 -0.65 -26.11
C PHE A 234 5.67 -1.02 -26.43
N LEU A 235 5.96 -2.21 -26.95
CA LEU A 235 7.31 -2.51 -27.42
C LEU A 235 7.38 -2.28 -28.93
N ASP A 236 8.29 -1.42 -29.36
CA ASP A 236 8.61 -1.27 -30.77
C ASP A 236 9.32 -2.57 -31.21
N THR A 237 8.56 -3.54 -31.75
CA THR A 237 9.11 -4.75 -32.37
C THR A 237 9.50 -4.49 -33.82
N HIS A 238 10.35 -3.48 -34.03
CA HIS A 238 11.20 -3.38 -35.21
C HIS A 238 12.58 -2.84 -34.79
N PRO A 239 13.70 -3.50 -35.17
CA PRO A 239 15.01 -2.92 -35.01
C PRO A 239 15.11 -1.74 -35.99
N SER A 240 14.87 -0.52 -35.52
CA SER A 240 15.19 0.67 -36.29
C SER A 240 16.71 0.79 -36.36
N ALA A 241 17.24 0.38 -37.51
CA ALA A 241 18.61 0.63 -37.92
C ALA A 241 18.86 2.15 -37.95
N ALA A 242 19.62 2.65 -36.98
CA ALA A 242 20.29 3.94 -37.08
C ALA A 242 21.58 3.90 -36.26
N ALA A 243 22.55 3.14 -36.78
CA ALA A 243 23.95 3.44 -36.54
C ALA A 243 24.28 4.72 -37.32
N GLY A 244 24.67 5.77 -36.62
CA GLY A 244 25.20 6.97 -37.26
C GLY A 244 25.01 8.24 -36.46
N GLN A 245 25.89 8.48 -35.48
CA GLN A 245 26.84 9.60 -35.52
C GLN A 245 27.51 9.74 -34.15
N SER A 246 28.80 9.42 -34.13
CA SER A 246 29.72 9.71 -33.04
C SER A 246 29.97 11.23 -32.97
N GLY A 247 29.33 11.90 -32.02
CA GLY A 247 29.70 13.23 -31.58
C GLY A 247 30.61 13.15 -30.35
N SER A 248 31.90 13.39 -30.55
CA SER A 248 32.90 13.54 -29.49
C SER A 248 32.58 14.76 -28.62
N ALA A 249 32.17 14.54 -27.37
CA ALA A 249 32.09 15.58 -26.34
C ALA A 249 33.14 15.31 -25.25
N THR A 250 34.09 16.22 -25.12
CA THR A 250 35.21 16.21 -24.18
C THR A 250 34.73 16.18 -22.72
N LEU A 251 35.17 15.15 -21.97
CA LEU A 251 34.91 14.99 -20.54
C LEU A 251 35.85 15.91 -19.74
N ALA A 252 35.29 16.79 -18.91
CA ALA A 252 36.04 17.49 -17.85
C ALA A 252 36.12 16.61 -16.59
N ALA A 253 37.31 16.56 -15.98
CA ALA A 253 37.61 15.72 -14.82
C ALA A 253 36.82 16.14 -13.55
N PRO A 254 36.38 15.19 -12.70
CA PRO A 254 35.69 15.50 -11.46
C PRO A 254 36.67 15.88 -10.33
N LYS A 255 36.29 16.88 -9.54
CA LYS A 255 36.95 17.24 -8.27
C LYS A 255 36.72 16.15 -7.21
N GLU A 256 37.76 15.83 -6.45
CA GLU A 256 37.76 14.86 -5.34
C GLU A 256 36.67 15.14 -4.28
N PRO A 257 35.99 14.11 -3.75
CA PRO A 257 35.03 14.28 -2.67
C PRO A 257 35.71 14.35 -1.29
N ALA A 258 35.21 15.29 -0.48
CA ALA A 258 35.64 15.52 0.90
C ALA A 258 35.45 14.29 1.81
N ASN A 259 36.57 13.81 2.36
CA ASN A 259 36.77 13.01 3.59
C ASN A 259 35.55 12.20 4.14
N ASP A 260 35.40 10.98 3.60
CA ASP A 260 34.42 9.91 3.94
C ASP A 260 34.33 9.59 5.45
N SER A 261 35.42 9.75 6.20
CA SER A 261 35.46 9.48 7.65
C SER A 261 34.55 10.42 8.46
N THR A 262 34.41 11.67 8.02
CA THR A 262 33.58 12.69 8.67
C THR A 262 32.10 12.47 8.43
N ILE A 263 31.75 11.99 7.23
CA ILE A 263 30.37 11.70 6.83
C ILE A 263 29.88 10.46 7.58
N LYS A 264 30.70 9.41 7.63
CA LYS A 264 30.40 8.19 8.41
C LYS A 264 30.16 8.51 9.89
N ARG A 265 31.02 9.32 10.51
CA ARG A 265 30.86 9.73 11.92
C ARG A 265 29.62 10.59 12.17
N ARG A 266 29.20 11.42 11.21
CA ARG A 266 27.95 12.20 11.30
C ARG A 266 26.72 11.30 11.15
N LEU A 267 26.76 10.32 10.26
CA LEU A 267 25.68 9.35 10.06
C LEU A 267 25.53 8.42 11.27
N THR A 268 26.63 7.97 11.88
CA THR A 268 26.57 7.16 13.11
C THR A 268 25.97 7.96 14.27
N ASN A 269 26.35 9.24 14.43
CA ASN A 269 25.78 10.08 15.48
C ASN A 269 24.28 10.37 15.24
N LEU A 270 23.86 10.55 13.99
CA LEU A 270 22.45 10.69 13.64
C LEU A 270 21.66 9.40 13.90
N GLY A 271 22.24 8.24 13.60
CA GLY A 271 21.63 6.93 13.87
C GLY A 271 21.45 6.66 15.36
N VAL A 272 22.45 6.99 16.19
CA VAL A 272 22.35 6.87 17.66
C VAL A 272 21.30 7.82 18.22
N GLN A 273 21.19 9.03 17.69
CA GLN A 273 20.17 10.00 18.11
C GLN A 273 18.75 9.50 17.79
N LEU A 274 18.50 9.05 16.55
CA LEU A 274 17.19 8.53 16.15
C LEU A 274 16.80 7.28 16.94
N LEU A 275 17.76 6.40 17.22
CA LEU A 275 17.54 5.23 18.07
C LEU A 275 17.17 5.64 19.49
N SER A 276 17.86 6.62 20.06
CA SER A 276 17.60 7.14 21.40
C SER A 276 16.22 7.79 21.51
N GLU A 277 15.81 8.56 20.50
CA GLU A 277 14.46 9.14 20.42
C GLU A 277 13.38 8.05 20.35
N ALA A 278 13.59 7.01 19.53
CA ALA A 278 12.68 5.89 19.45
C ALA A 278 12.58 5.14 20.79
N MET A 279 13.70 4.91 21.49
CA MET A 279 13.72 4.27 22.81
C MET A 279 12.94 5.07 23.86
N VAL A 280 13.05 6.40 23.87
CA VAL A 280 12.26 7.25 24.77
C VAL A 280 10.75 7.11 24.49
N ILE A 281 10.35 7.16 23.21
CA ILE A 281 8.94 7.01 22.83
C ILE A 281 8.41 5.64 23.21
N ILE A 282 9.15 4.57 22.90
CA ILE A 282 8.78 3.18 23.23
C ILE A 282 8.69 3.00 24.75
N GLY A 283 9.66 3.51 25.50
CA GLY A 283 9.69 3.43 26.95
C GLY A 283 8.49 4.12 27.61
N LEU A 284 8.16 5.34 27.17
CA LEU A 284 6.99 6.07 27.65
C LEU A 284 5.68 5.36 27.28
N ALA A 285 5.56 4.84 26.07
CA ALA A 285 4.38 4.10 25.64
C ALA A 285 4.16 2.85 26.50
N ALA A 286 5.21 2.06 26.74
CA ALA A 286 5.14 0.87 27.60
C ALA A 286 4.72 1.21 29.04
N MET A 287 5.27 2.30 29.60
CA MET A 287 4.91 2.78 30.95
C MET A 287 3.47 3.32 31.05
N LEU A 288 2.93 3.91 29.96
CA LEU A 288 1.56 4.41 29.92
C LEU A 288 0.53 3.29 29.74
N ILE A 289 0.89 2.23 29.02
CA ILE A 289 -0.01 1.11 28.70
C ILE A 289 -0.08 0.07 29.83
N ALA A 290 1.01 -0.14 30.58
CA ALA A 290 1.06 -1.17 31.62
C ALA A 290 0.02 -0.98 32.77
N PRO A 291 -0.22 0.23 33.32
CA PRO A 291 -1.21 0.41 34.39
C PRO A 291 -2.67 0.16 33.94
N PRO A 292 -3.12 0.63 32.76
CA PRO A 292 -4.42 0.26 32.21
C PRO A 292 -4.62 -1.25 32.03
N ILE A 293 -3.61 -1.98 31.52
CA ILE A 293 -3.69 -3.45 31.37
C ILE A 293 -3.94 -4.10 32.73
N LEU A 294 -3.13 -3.75 33.73
CA LEU A 294 -3.28 -4.28 35.09
C LEU A 294 -4.64 -3.93 35.70
N ALA A 295 -5.16 -2.73 35.43
CA ALA A 295 -6.47 -2.29 35.93
C ALA A 295 -7.63 -3.07 35.28
N ILE A 296 -7.51 -3.41 33.99
CA ILE A 296 -8.49 -4.24 33.28
C ILE A 296 -8.48 -5.65 33.87
N GLU A 297 -7.31 -6.30 33.95
CA GLU A 297 -7.17 -7.66 34.47
C GLU A 297 -7.62 -7.76 35.94
N ALA A 298 -7.26 -6.78 36.78
CA ALA A 298 -7.73 -6.73 38.16
C ALA A 298 -9.25 -6.46 38.27
N GLY A 299 -9.80 -5.68 37.35
CA GLY A 299 -11.23 -5.38 37.27
C GLY A 299 -12.06 -6.60 36.87
N GLU A 300 -11.62 -7.34 35.86
CA GLU A 300 -12.26 -8.59 35.41
C GLU A 300 -12.31 -9.62 36.54
N TRP A 301 -11.21 -9.75 37.30
CA TRP A 301 -11.16 -10.59 38.49
C TRP A 301 -12.11 -10.12 39.61
N LEU A 302 -12.13 -8.83 39.93
CA LEU A 302 -12.91 -8.29 41.05
C LEU A 302 -14.43 -8.36 40.79
N PHE A 303 -14.86 -8.18 39.54
CA PHE A 303 -16.28 -8.10 39.17
C PHE A 303 -16.86 -9.39 38.59
N ARG A 304 -16.07 -10.47 38.46
CA ARG A 304 -16.48 -11.75 37.85
C ARG A 304 -17.22 -11.56 36.53
N ARG A 305 -16.72 -10.66 35.69
CA ARG A 305 -17.37 -10.29 34.43
C ARG A 305 -16.30 -9.85 33.43
N GLU A 306 -16.25 -10.52 32.28
CA GLU A 306 -15.48 -10.07 31.11
C GLU A 306 -16.04 -8.72 30.66
N TRP A 307 -15.15 -7.75 30.42
CA TRP A 307 -15.56 -6.48 29.82
C TRP A 307 -15.76 -6.70 28.33
N ASP A 308 -16.99 -6.47 27.84
CA ASP A 308 -17.32 -6.62 26.42
C ASP A 308 -16.37 -5.77 25.55
N GLY A 309 -15.43 -6.43 24.85
CA GLY A 309 -14.64 -5.88 23.75
C GLY A 309 -13.18 -5.47 24.02
N HIS A 310 -12.58 -5.82 25.17
CA HIS A 310 -11.19 -5.43 25.48
C HIS A 310 -10.36 -6.50 26.22
N SER A 311 -10.59 -7.80 25.98
CA SER A 311 -9.77 -8.83 26.61
C SER A 311 -8.42 -9.01 25.89
N LEU A 312 -7.40 -9.48 26.61
CA LEU A 312 -6.12 -9.90 26.02
C LEU A 312 -6.32 -11.06 25.02
N GLU A 313 -7.41 -11.82 25.18
CA GLU A 313 -7.81 -12.92 24.32
C GLU A 313 -8.21 -12.43 22.92
N ASP A 314 -8.99 -11.36 22.83
CA ASP A 314 -9.32 -10.70 21.56
C ASP A 314 -8.04 -10.20 20.85
N GLY A 315 -7.04 -9.79 21.64
CA GLY A 315 -5.73 -9.36 21.15
C GLY A 315 -4.82 -10.51 20.67
N LEU A 316 -4.88 -11.68 21.32
CA LEU A 316 -4.07 -12.87 20.99
C LEU A 316 -4.70 -13.71 19.87
N ALA A 317 -6.03 -13.75 19.78
CA ALA A 317 -6.77 -14.29 18.65
C ALA A 317 -6.39 -13.58 17.34
N LEU A 318 -6.04 -12.29 17.41
CA LEU A 318 -5.50 -11.50 16.30
C LEU A 318 -4.20 -12.09 15.70
N PHE A 319 -3.43 -12.84 16.49
CA PHE A 319 -2.20 -13.52 16.07
C PHE A 319 -2.37 -15.04 15.86
N GLY A 320 -3.62 -15.53 15.88
CA GLY A 320 -3.94 -16.94 15.63
C GLY A 320 -3.56 -17.89 16.76
N ILE A 321 -3.49 -17.39 17.99
CA ILE A 321 -3.33 -18.19 19.20
C ILE A 321 -4.69 -18.25 19.87
N ASP A 322 -5.51 -19.24 19.53
CA ASP A 322 -6.78 -19.50 20.21
C ASP A 322 -6.55 -20.45 21.39
N ARG A 323 -6.98 -20.08 22.60
CA ARG A 323 -7.20 -21.07 23.66
C ARG A 323 -8.55 -21.73 23.40
N VAL A 324 -8.54 -23.03 23.16
CA VAL A 324 -9.76 -23.87 23.12
C VAL A 324 -9.91 -24.51 24.50
N GLY A 325 -10.83 -24.02 25.34
CA GLY A 325 -11.10 -24.58 26.66
C GLY A 325 -12.42 -24.07 27.28
N PRO A 326 -13.06 -24.82 28.19
CA PRO A 326 -14.29 -24.39 28.87
C PRO A 326 -14.02 -23.28 29.91
N VAL A 327 -15.09 -22.57 30.32
CA VAL A 327 -15.09 -21.49 31.31
C VAL A 327 -14.13 -21.80 32.48
N GLU A 328 -13.17 -20.90 32.69
CA GLU A 328 -12.07 -21.07 33.65
C GLU A 328 -12.57 -21.42 35.05
N THR A 329 -11.93 -22.40 35.67
CA THR A 329 -12.15 -22.73 37.07
C THR A 329 -11.65 -21.57 37.97
N PRO A 330 -12.20 -21.38 39.19
CA PRO A 330 -11.73 -20.34 40.11
C PRO A 330 -10.21 -20.41 40.42
N THR A 331 -9.61 -21.58 40.24
CA THR A 331 -8.16 -21.82 40.38
C THR A 331 -7.34 -21.33 39.19
N GLU A 332 -7.87 -21.41 37.97
CA GLU A 332 -7.22 -20.90 36.75
C GLU A 332 -7.24 -19.37 36.74
N GLN A 333 -8.37 -18.75 37.12
CA GLN A 333 -8.50 -17.29 37.25
C GLN A 333 -7.53 -16.67 38.27
N VAL A 334 -7.27 -17.37 39.38
CA VAL A 334 -6.27 -16.93 40.36
C VAL A 334 -4.86 -17.03 39.78
N LEU A 335 -4.59 -18.05 38.96
CA LEU A 335 -3.30 -18.22 38.30
C LEU A 335 -3.06 -17.15 37.23
N ASP A 336 -4.08 -16.74 36.48
CA ASP A 336 -3.96 -15.71 35.46
C ASP A 336 -3.65 -14.34 36.06
N VAL A 337 -4.31 -13.95 37.16
CA VAL A 337 -3.95 -12.71 37.91
C VAL A 337 -2.53 -12.80 38.49
N LEU A 338 -2.12 -13.98 38.98
CA LEU A 338 -0.77 -14.21 39.50
C LEU A 338 0.31 -14.17 38.41
N LEU A 339 -0.03 -14.38 37.13
CA LEU A 339 0.88 -14.29 35.98
C LEU A 339 0.87 -12.90 35.33
N ALA A 340 -0.29 -12.26 35.27
CA ALA A 340 -0.53 -10.90 34.77
C ALA A 340 0.27 -9.84 35.56
N LEU A 341 0.26 -9.94 36.89
CA LEU A 341 0.92 -8.97 37.76
C LEU A 341 2.46 -8.94 37.54
N PRO A 342 3.19 -10.07 37.53
CA PRO A 342 4.61 -10.08 37.14
C PRO A 342 4.87 -9.57 35.72
N LEU A 343 3.99 -9.89 34.75
CA LEU A 343 4.16 -9.51 33.35
C LEU A 343 4.02 -7.98 33.15
N THR A 344 3.00 -7.39 33.75
CA THR A 344 2.76 -5.93 33.70
C THR A 344 3.85 -5.15 34.44
N ILE A 345 4.32 -5.65 35.59
CA ILE A 345 5.49 -5.11 36.30
C ILE A 345 6.74 -5.20 35.41
N THR A 346 6.96 -6.33 34.75
CA THR A 346 8.11 -6.53 33.85
C THR A 346 8.05 -5.58 32.66
N LEU A 347 6.88 -5.40 32.05
CA LEU A 347 6.66 -4.46 30.96
C LEU A 347 6.90 -3.01 31.39
N PHE A 348 6.42 -2.62 32.57
CA PHE A 348 6.65 -1.29 33.12
C PHE A 348 8.14 -1.05 33.40
N MET A 349 8.83 -2.03 34.02
CA MET A 349 10.26 -1.94 34.30
C MET A 349 11.10 -1.93 33.02
N TYR A 350 10.72 -2.72 32.01
CA TYR A 350 11.34 -2.69 30.69
C TYR A 350 11.15 -1.33 30.01
N GLY A 351 9.95 -0.77 30.08
CA GLY A 351 9.64 0.58 29.59
C GLY A 351 10.50 1.64 30.27
N LEU A 352 10.62 1.57 31.61
CA LEU A 352 11.46 2.47 32.40
C LEU A 352 12.94 2.35 32.04
N LEU A 353 13.47 1.13 31.92
CA LEU A 353 14.88 0.92 31.54
C LEU A 353 15.17 1.40 30.12
N THR A 354 14.24 1.16 29.18
CA THR A 354 14.36 1.59 27.79
C THR A 354 14.30 3.12 27.69
N LEU A 355 13.41 3.75 28.45
CA LEU A 355 13.32 5.20 28.59
C LEU A 355 14.63 5.78 29.13
N LEU A 356 15.13 5.25 30.25
CA LEU A 356 16.37 5.72 30.88
C LEU A 356 17.57 5.53 29.95
N ALA A 357 17.64 4.42 29.21
CA ALA A 357 18.67 4.19 28.21
C ALA A 357 18.57 5.20 27.03
N GLY A 358 17.37 5.46 26.50
CA GLY A 358 17.16 6.48 25.48
C GLY A 358 17.52 7.89 25.94
N VAL A 359 17.21 8.23 27.19
CA VAL A 359 17.62 9.50 27.82
C VAL A 359 19.14 9.56 27.99
N HIS A 360 19.78 8.46 28.37
CA HIS A 360 21.22 8.39 28.62
C HIS A 360 22.06 8.46 27.33
N PHE A 361 21.62 7.80 26.26
CA PHE A 361 22.37 7.74 24.98
C PHE A 361 22.02 8.87 24.00
N GLY A 362 20.87 9.53 24.17
CA GLY A 362 20.47 10.66 23.33
C GLY A 362 21.21 11.95 23.68
N ASP A 363 21.56 12.73 22.66
CA ASP A 363 22.12 14.07 22.81
C ASP A 363 20.96 15.09 22.90
N TRP A 364 20.39 15.23 24.10
CA TRP A 364 19.23 16.11 24.38
C TRP A 364 19.60 17.58 24.52
N GLY A 365 20.76 17.98 23.99
CA GLY A 365 21.42 19.27 24.17
C GLY A 365 20.52 20.43 24.60
N LEU A 366 20.68 20.88 25.85
CA LEU A 366 20.29 22.22 26.33
C LEU A 366 21.01 23.37 25.56
N GLN A 367 21.73 23.06 24.48
CA GLN A 367 22.34 24.00 23.54
C GLN A 367 21.58 24.11 22.20
N GLY A 368 20.52 23.34 21.97
CA GLY A 368 19.68 23.40 20.76
C GLY A 368 18.97 24.74 20.52
N VAL A 369 18.85 25.59 21.56
CA VAL A 369 18.31 26.95 21.45
C VAL A 369 19.33 27.95 20.87
N LYS A 370 20.64 27.67 20.95
CA LYS A 370 21.68 28.59 20.43
C LYS A 370 21.88 28.47 18.91
N LEU A 371 21.58 27.32 18.30
CA LEU A 371 21.73 27.14 16.86
C LEU A 371 20.72 27.96 16.04
N LYS A 372 19.48 28.12 16.53
CA LYS A 372 18.47 28.99 15.90
C LYS A 372 18.85 30.47 15.97
N LYS A 373 19.54 30.93 17.04
CA LYS A 373 20.02 32.32 17.15
C LYS A 373 21.14 32.64 16.15
N ASN A 374 22.07 31.72 15.91
CA ASN A 374 23.17 31.96 14.96
C ASN A 374 22.74 31.87 13.48
N LEU A 375 21.68 31.13 13.18
CA LEU A 375 21.07 31.10 11.83
C LEU A 375 20.27 32.38 11.53
N ALA A 376 19.57 32.94 12.52
CA ALA A 376 18.85 34.21 12.37
C ALA A 376 19.77 35.43 12.16
N VAL A 377 20.94 35.46 12.83
CA VAL A 377 21.94 36.54 12.67
C VAL A 377 22.64 36.50 11.31
N ARG A 378 22.64 35.36 10.62
CA ARG A 378 23.25 35.22 9.30
C ARG A 378 22.30 35.59 8.15
N GLN A 379 20.99 35.55 8.37
CA GLN A 379 19.97 35.95 7.39
C GLN A 379 19.70 37.47 7.36
N SER A 380 20.19 38.25 8.34
CA SER A 380 19.97 39.71 8.39
C SER A 380 21.10 40.56 7.74
N ARG A 381 22.07 39.95 7.04
CA ARG A 381 23.06 40.69 6.26
C ARG A 381 22.63 40.82 4.79
N THR A 382 21.86 41.86 4.50
CA THR A 382 21.59 42.36 3.14
C THR A 382 22.90 42.83 2.47
N PRO A 383 23.16 42.57 1.18
CA PRO A 383 24.37 43.05 0.54
C PRO A 383 24.29 44.56 0.28
N ARG A 384 25.34 45.28 0.71
CA ARG A 384 25.53 46.72 0.49
C ARG A 384 25.63 46.99 -1.01
N LYS A 385 24.72 47.80 -1.59
CA LYS A 385 24.80 48.30 -2.97
C LYS A 385 26.16 48.98 -3.19
N VAL A 386 26.92 48.51 -4.16
CA VAL A 386 28.12 49.17 -4.68
C VAL A 386 27.67 50.30 -5.61
N MET A 387 28.02 51.56 -5.29
CA MET A 387 27.83 52.70 -6.18
C MET A 387 28.86 52.66 -7.33
N PRO A 388 28.51 53.10 -8.55
CA PRO A 388 29.46 53.18 -9.65
C PRO A 388 30.48 54.31 -9.43
N LYS A 389 31.75 54.01 -9.73
CA LYS A 389 32.87 54.97 -9.75
C LYS A 389 32.65 56.03 -10.85
N LYS A 390 32.86 57.29 -10.48
CA LYS A 390 32.92 58.46 -11.36
C LYS A 390 34.17 58.39 -12.27
N PRO A 391 34.12 58.81 -13.55
CA PRO A 391 35.32 58.85 -14.40
C PRO A 391 36.20 60.07 -14.07
N PRO A 392 37.51 60.03 -14.38
CA PRO A 392 38.44 61.10 -14.03
C PRO A 392 38.29 62.31 -14.97
N SER A 393 38.37 63.49 -14.37
CA SER A 393 38.43 64.78 -15.05
C SER A 393 39.90 65.18 -15.24
N ASP A 394 40.39 65.11 -16.47
CA ASP A 394 41.58 65.83 -16.90
C ASP A 394 41.14 66.78 -18.01
N LEU A 395 41.31 68.08 -17.77
CA LEU A 395 41.53 69.17 -18.73
C LEU A 395 41.50 70.50 -17.96
N GLU A 396 42.67 70.94 -17.50
CA GLU A 396 43.01 72.37 -17.51
C GLU A 396 43.82 72.63 -18.79
N PRO A 397 43.59 73.78 -19.45
CA PRO A 397 44.69 74.74 -19.45
C PRO A 397 44.29 76.23 -19.40
N ALA A 398 45.32 77.01 -19.03
CA ALA A 398 45.56 78.45 -19.14
C ALA A 398 45.17 79.33 -17.94
#